data_AF-A0A0R3T6N0-F1
#
_entry.id   AF-A0A0R3T6N0-F1
#
_cell.length_a   1.000
_cell.length_b   1.000
_cell.length_c   1.000
_cell.angle_alpha   90.00
_cell.angle_beta   90.00
_cell.angle_gamma   90.00
#
_symmetry.space_group_name_H-M   'P 1'
#
loop_
_entity.id
_entity.type
_entity.pdbx_description
1 polymer ?
#
loop_
_entity_poly.entity_id
_entity_poly.type
_entity_poly.pdbx_seq_one_letter_code
_entity_poly.pdbx_strand_id
1 'polypeptide(L)'
;MTKFSASDIKIASVRAYYDDKTTTITTEMTNLLKYESQHFRCKVQIELPESVSDKHWSIGLVQACDRMYLENRYGGSGSSFWEFHPLKSGRHKMVNDSDGRQYPFYSLTSSKFELRKGVVPESLVTLSYEDHFYPTVAWQLPYNGAARLTDVIRKQDFWVWLIAIKRASSRNSSMDSFNAKQDEVYILKTMRWRYNLHMTFDLNQPIGRRLQDVFDKQASQPEILETNKPIPLSALSPPHCNAAQSLIWYPTNNERPRLLVSPKQIIVPWENWTNDMAPGRNAVLKKPDQCKLVGEWSTDMEIGVDINTMSGLANSRAWEMTDGPSNPYHHMLGRSRG
;
A
#
# COMPACT_ATOMS: atom_id res chain seq x y z
N MET A 1 13.60 23.73 27.23
CA MET A 1 13.46 23.21 25.86
C MET A 1 11.99 23.12 25.52
N THR A 2 11.61 23.48 24.31
CA THR A 2 10.24 23.35 23.80
C THR A 2 9.84 21.88 23.68
N LYS A 3 8.55 21.58 23.85
CA LYS A 3 8.03 20.22 23.69
C LYS A 3 7.87 19.92 22.20
N PHE A 4 8.44 18.80 21.75
CA PHE A 4 8.31 18.35 20.37
C PHE A 4 6.85 17.99 20.04
N SER A 5 6.41 18.43 18.87
CA SER A 5 5.07 18.27 18.32
C SER A 5 5.17 18.03 16.81
N ALA A 6 4.06 17.60 16.18
CA ALA A 6 4.07 17.40 14.74
C ALA A 6 4.45 18.68 13.98
N SER A 7 3.99 19.86 14.43
CA SER A 7 4.26 21.17 13.80
C SER A 7 5.73 21.57 13.77
N ASP A 8 6.57 20.92 14.56
CA ASP A 8 8.01 21.13 14.58
C ASP A 8 8.72 20.42 13.41
N ILE A 9 8.06 19.47 12.75
CA ILE A 9 8.61 18.78 11.58
C ILE A 9 8.47 19.70 10.36
N LYS A 10 9.57 20.32 9.93
CA LYS A 10 9.58 21.19 8.75
C LYS A 10 10.05 20.39 7.53
N ILE A 11 9.36 20.57 6.41
CA ILE A 11 9.77 19.95 5.14
C ILE A 11 10.72 20.91 4.44
N ALA A 12 11.99 20.55 4.37
CA ALA A 12 13.01 21.34 3.67
C ALA A 12 12.97 21.11 2.15
N SER A 13 12.76 19.88 1.70
CA SER A 13 12.58 19.58 0.29
C SER A 13 11.79 18.29 0.04
N VAL A 14 11.10 18.24 -1.11
CA VAL A 14 10.41 17.05 -1.62
C VAL A 14 10.74 16.91 -3.10
N ARG A 15 11.14 15.71 -3.51
CA ARG A 15 11.37 15.33 -4.90
C ARG A 15 10.74 13.98 -5.17
N ALA A 16 9.90 13.92 -6.20
CA ALA A 16 9.34 12.69 -6.73
C ALA A 16 9.50 12.75 -8.25
N TYR A 17 10.17 11.77 -8.85
CA TYR A 17 10.50 11.79 -10.28
C TYR A 17 10.73 10.38 -10.83
N TYR A 18 10.56 10.23 -12.15
CA TYR A 18 11.06 9.06 -12.86
C TYR A 18 12.54 9.27 -13.18
N ASP A 19 13.39 8.29 -12.87
CA ASP A 19 14.83 8.38 -13.11
C ASP A 19 15.11 8.30 -14.62
N ASP A 20 15.60 9.41 -15.18
CA ASP A 20 15.92 9.56 -16.60
C ASP A 20 17.15 8.77 -17.04
N LYS A 21 17.92 8.24 -16.08
CA LYS A 21 19.04 7.32 -16.34
C LYS A 21 18.62 5.86 -16.43
N THR A 22 17.36 5.56 -16.16
CA THR A 22 16.81 4.20 -16.18
C THR A 22 15.79 4.08 -17.30
N THR A 23 15.74 2.91 -17.91
CA THR A 23 14.79 2.57 -18.98
C THR A 23 14.30 1.15 -18.77
N THR A 24 13.19 0.76 -19.39
CA THR A 24 12.75 -0.63 -19.35
C THR A 24 13.78 -1.52 -20.05
N ILE A 25 14.29 -2.52 -19.33
CA ILE A 25 15.25 -3.51 -19.83
C ILE A 25 14.57 -4.88 -19.81
N THR A 26 14.67 -5.62 -20.91
CA THR A 26 14.14 -6.99 -21.02
C THR A 26 15.25 -8.01 -21.14
N THR A 27 15.10 -9.15 -20.48
CA THR A 27 15.94 -10.34 -20.64
C THR A 27 15.07 -11.50 -21.10
N GLU A 28 15.28 -11.94 -22.35
CA GLU A 28 14.58 -13.11 -22.88
C GLU A 28 15.32 -14.39 -22.50
N MET A 29 14.62 -15.31 -21.82
CA MET A 29 15.10 -16.64 -21.48
C MET A 29 14.30 -17.69 -22.25
N THR A 30 14.69 -18.98 -22.18
CA THR A 30 14.04 -20.08 -22.92
C THR A 30 12.52 -20.10 -22.76
N ASN A 31 12.04 -20.05 -21.51
CA ASN A 31 10.62 -20.19 -21.19
C ASN A 31 9.97 -18.91 -20.64
N LEU A 32 10.79 -17.90 -20.34
CA LEU A 32 10.37 -16.73 -19.57
C LEU A 32 10.92 -15.45 -20.18
N LEU A 33 10.14 -14.38 -20.10
CA LEU A 33 10.57 -13.01 -20.18
C LEU A 33 10.81 -12.50 -18.76
N LYS A 34 11.91 -11.81 -18.57
CA LYS A 34 12.14 -10.99 -17.38
C LYS A 34 12.26 -9.55 -17.83
N TYR A 35 11.72 -8.61 -17.07
CA TYR A 35 11.95 -7.20 -17.34
C TYR A 35 12.14 -6.41 -16.06
N GLU A 36 12.85 -5.30 -16.18
CA GLU A 36 13.01 -4.27 -15.17
C GLU A 36 12.45 -2.97 -15.75
N SER A 37 11.55 -2.30 -15.04
CA SER A 37 10.95 -1.04 -15.50
C SER A 37 11.87 0.16 -15.30
N GLN A 38 11.52 1.31 -15.90
CA GLN A 38 12.02 2.60 -15.41
C GLN A 38 11.76 2.75 -13.90
N HIS A 39 12.70 3.39 -13.21
CA HIS A 39 12.64 3.58 -11.76
C HIS A 39 11.86 4.85 -11.41
N PHE A 40 11.01 4.76 -10.40
CA PHE A 40 10.47 5.90 -9.66
C PHE A 40 11.37 6.16 -8.43
N ARG A 41 11.63 7.43 -8.15
CA ARG A 41 12.39 7.86 -6.95
C ARG A 41 11.59 8.88 -6.15
N CYS A 42 11.57 8.68 -4.83
CA CYS A 42 11.05 9.64 -3.87
C CYS A 42 12.16 10.02 -2.89
N LYS A 43 12.38 11.32 -2.67
CA LYS A 43 13.32 11.85 -1.70
C LYS A 43 12.73 13.06 -0.99
N VAL A 44 12.76 13.03 0.33
CA VAL A 44 12.29 14.10 1.21
C VAL A 44 13.40 14.45 2.20
N GLN A 45 13.54 15.74 2.48
CA GLN A 45 14.34 16.22 3.60
C GLN A 45 13.45 16.93 4.60
N ILE A 46 13.59 16.56 5.87
CA ILE A 46 12.89 17.20 6.99
C ILE A 46 13.89 17.77 7.98
N GLU A 47 13.53 18.89 8.58
CA GLU A 47 14.26 19.55 9.65
C GLU A 47 13.49 19.37 10.96
N LEU A 48 14.21 18.98 12.00
CA LEU A 48 13.70 18.85 13.36
C LEU A 48 14.46 19.85 14.23
N PRO A 49 13.79 20.73 14.99
CA PRO A 49 14.45 21.67 15.88
C PRO A 49 14.88 20.99 17.18
N GLU A 50 15.83 21.61 17.89
CA GLU A 50 16.18 21.20 19.24
C GLU A 50 14.96 21.30 20.17
N SER A 51 14.56 20.17 20.76
CA SER A 51 13.34 20.07 21.56
C SER A 51 13.35 18.84 22.46
N VAL A 52 12.26 18.59 23.20
CA VAL A 52 12.09 17.38 24.01
C VAL A 52 10.76 16.71 23.67
N SER A 53 10.82 15.44 23.26
CA SER A 53 9.63 14.64 23.00
C SER A 53 9.21 13.82 24.23
N ASP A 54 7.93 13.85 24.56
CA ASP A 54 7.33 13.00 25.60
C ASP A 54 6.91 11.61 25.10
N LYS A 55 6.94 11.40 23.77
CA LYS A 55 6.57 10.16 23.08
C LYS A 55 7.66 9.70 22.12
N HIS A 56 7.55 8.45 21.67
CA HIS A 56 8.26 7.99 20.48
C HIS A 56 7.50 8.46 19.25
N TRP A 57 8.23 8.75 18.17
CA TRP A 57 7.66 9.09 16.88
C TRP A 57 8.34 8.31 15.78
N SER A 58 7.54 7.91 14.78
CA SER A 58 8.06 7.36 13.53
C SER A 58 7.67 8.30 12.41
N ILE A 59 8.65 8.81 11.67
CA ILE A 59 8.43 9.75 10.56
C ILE A 59 8.90 9.06 9.29
N GLY A 60 8.08 8.99 8.26
CA GLY A 60 8.45 8.21 7.08
C GLY A 60 7.49 8.28 5.90
N LEU A 61 7.89 7.60 4.83
CA LEU A 61 7.18 7.52 3.57
C LEU A 61 6.34 6.24 3.53
N VAL A 62 5.04 6.41 3.27
CA VAL A 62 4.08 5.33 3.06
C VAL A 62 3.65 5.37 1.61
N GLN A 63 3.72 4.23 0.91
CA GLN A 63 3.17 4.08 -0.44
C GLN A 63 2.00 3.10 -0.41
N ALA A 64 0.96 3.36 -1.20
CA ALA A 64 -0.12 2.42 -1.43
C ALA A 64 -0.67 2.53 -2.86
N CYS A 65 -1.10 1.38 -3.40
CA CYS A 65 -1.70 1.28 -4.73
C CYS A 65 -3.22 1.40 -4.62
N ASP A 66 -3.83 2.35 -5.33
CA ASP A 66 -5.30 2.52 -5.42
C ASP A 66 -5.88 1.98 -6.73
N ARG A 67 -5.05 1.81 -7.77
CA ARG A 67 -5.47 1.26 -9.06
C ARG A 67 -4.41 0.38 -9.66
N MET A 68 -4.84 -0.78 -10.16
CA MET A 68 -3.97 -1.77 -10.79
C MET A 68 -4.64 -2.40 -12.02
N TYR A 69 -3.90 -2.47 -13.12
CA TYR A 69 -4.22 -3.27 -14.30
C TYR A 69 -2.92 -3.87 -14.84
N LEU A 70 -2.70 -5.16 -14.60
CA LEU A 70 -1.53 -5.89 -15.09
C LEU A 70 -2.02 -7.09 -15.88
N GLU A 71 -1.89 -7.03 -17.21
CA GLU A 71 -2.33 -8.05 -18.16
C GLU A 71 -1.11 -8.63 -18.88
N ASN A 72 -0.98 -9.95 -18.88
CA ASN A 72 -0.17 -10.66 -19.85
C ASN A 72 -1.13 -11.28 -20.86
N ARG A 73 -1.12 -10.78 -22.10
CA ARG A 73 -2.00 -11.24 -23.18
C ARG A 73 -1.33 -12.34 -23.97
N TYR A 74 -2.09 -13.39 -24.29
CA TYR A 74 -1.61 -14.56 -25.02
C TYR A 74 -2.31 -14.70 -26.39
N GLY A 75 -2.33 -13.60 -27.14
CA GLY A 75 -3.05 -13.49 -28.42
C GLY A 75 -4.54 -13.82 -28.28
N GLY A 76 -5.08 -14.58 -29.23
CA GLY A 76 -6.48 -14.99 -29.23
C GLY A 76 -6.86 -16.04 -28.17
N SER A 77 -5.91 -16.54 -27.37
CA SER A 77 -6.17 -17.60 -26.38
C SER A 77 -6.77 -17.09 -25.07
N GLY A 78 -6.52 -15.81 -24.72
CA GLY A 78 -6.90 -15.22 -23.44
C GLY A 78 -5.79 -14.40 -22.81
N SER A 79 -6.01 -14.03 -21.55
CA SER A 79 -5.08 -13.21 -20.78
C SER A 79 -4.94 -13.68 -19.34
N SER A 80 -3.75 -13.49 -18.75
CA SER A 80 -3.58 -13.61 -17.31
C SER A 80 -3.44 -12.24 -16.67
N PHE A 81 -4.07 -12.05 -15.51
CA PHE A 81 -4.05 -10.79 -14.78
C PHE A 81 -3.43 -10.97 -13.41
N TRP A 82 -2.52 -10.06 -13.05
CA TRP A 82 -2.19 -9.86 -11.65
C TRP A 82 -3.27 -8.98 -11.02
N GLU A 83 -3.89 -9.50 -9.97
CA GLU A 83 -5.02 -8.85 -9.30
C GLU A 83 -4.80 -8.80 -7.80
N PHE A 84 -5.18 -7.67 -7.18
CA PHE A 84 -5.28 -7.53 -5.73
C PHE A 84 -6.73 -7.77 -5.31
N HIS A 85 -6.98 -8.86 -4.56
CA HIS A 85 -8.33 -9.13 -4.03
C HIS A 85 -8.92 -7.94 -3.23
N PRO A 86 -8.16 -7.23 -2.37
CA PRO A 86 -8.71 -6.09 -1.65
C PRO A 86 -9.30 -4.99 -2.54
N LEU A 87 -8.62 -4.65 -3.66
CA LEU A 87 -9.11 -3.66 -4.62
C LEU A 87 -10.24 -4.23 -5.49
N LYS A 88 -10.07 -5.45 -6.01
CA LYS A 88 -11.03 -6.08 -6.93
C LYS A 88 -12.39 -6.33 -6.27
N SER A 89 -12.39 -6.70 -4.99
CA SER A 89 -13.62 -6.89 -4.20
C SER A 89 -14.24 -5.58 -3.70
N GLY A 90 -13.55 -4.44 -3.85
CA GLY A 90 -13.98 -3.15 -3.33
C GLY A 90 -13.95 -3.03 -1.80
N ARG A 91 -13.33 -4.00 -1.10
CA ARG A 91 -13.28 -4.06 0.37
C ARG A 91 -12.30 -3.05 0.95
N HIS A 92 -11.17 -2.84 0.29
CA HIS A 92 -10.19 -1.81 0.65
C HIS A 92 -10.07 -0.80 -0.49
N LYS A 93 -9.88 0.47 -0.14
CA LYS A 93 -9.61 1.56 -1.08
C LYS A 93 -8.23 1.43 -1.71
N MET A 94 -7.27 0.90 -0.95
CA MET A 94 -5.87 0.81 -1.34
C MET A 94 -5.20 -0.45 -0.80
N VAL A 95 -4.04 -0.80 -1.34
CA VAL A 95 -3.16 -1.84 -0.80
C VAL A 95 -1.81 -1.23 -0.49
N ASN A 96 -1.34 -1.35 0.75
CA ASN A 96 -0.02 -0.87 1.16
C ASN A 96 1.09 -1.47 0.29
N ASP A 97 2.17 -0.73 0.04
CA ASP A 97 3.28 -1.19 -0.78
C ASP A 97 4.62 -1.20 -0.02
N SER A 98 4.58 -1.67 1.22
CA SER A 98 5.77 -1.91 2.03
C SER A 98 6.51 -3.19 1.63
N ASP A 99 7.72 -3.34 2.19
CA ASP A 99 8.51 -4.57 2.16
C ASP A 99 7.85 -5.78 2.88
N GLY A 100 6.71 -5.56 3.55
CA GLY A 100 5.95 -6.58 4.27
C GLY A 100 6.54 -7.01 5.62
N ARG A 101 7.66 -6.39 6.04
CA ARG A 101 8.32 -6.64 7.34
C ARG A 101 7.80 -5.71 8.42
N GLN A 102 7.61 -4.43 8.08
CA GLN A 102 7.03 -3.45 8.97
C GLN A 102 6.06 -2.55 8.20
N TYR A 103 4.90 -2.34 8.80
CA TYR A 103 3.90 -1.39 8.32
C TYR A 103 3.98 -0.09 9.15
N PRO A 104 3.72 1.09 8.55
CA PRO A 104 3.22 1.29 7.18
C PRO A 104 4.29 1.66 6.15
N PHE A 105 5.52 1.91 6.59
CA PHE A 105 6.55 2.56 5.78
C PHE A 105 7.07 1.66 4.66
N TYR A 106 7.45 2.26 3.53
CA TYR A 106 7.88 1.53 2.33
C TYR A 106 9.09 0.62 2.60
N SER A 107 10.10 1.15 3.30
CA SER A 107 11.37 0.50 3.64
C SER A 107 11.84 0.88 5.05
N LEU A 108 12.38 -0.10 5.76
CA LEU A 108 12.97 0.06 7.10
C LEU A 108 14.21 0.94 7.17
N THR A 109 15.01 1.00 6.10
CA THR A 109 16.38 1.52 6.16
C THR A 109 16.49 2.98 5.73
N SER A 110 15.72 3.38 4.72
CA SER A 110 15.88 4.68 4.07
C SER A 110 14.61 5.51 4.03
N SER A 111 13.44 4.91 4.24
CA SER A 111 12.15 5.61 4.13
C SER A 111 11.54 6.01 5.47
N LYS A 112 12.22 5.69 6.58
CA LYS A 112 11.73 5.89 7.95
C LYS A 112 12.83 6.46 8.85
N PHE A 113 12.43 7.35 9.74
CA PHE A 113 13.22 7.87 10.85
C PHE A 113 12.48 7.66 12.17
N GLU A 114 13.20 7.18 13.17
CA GLU A 114 12.65 6.90 14.50
C GLU A 114 13.19 7.90 15.52
N LEU A 115 12.29 8.69 16.10
CA LEU A 115 12.58 9.63 17.16
C LEU A 115 12.20 8.99 18.50
N ARG A 116 13.17 8.84 19.39
CA ARG A 116 12.92 8.31 20.73
C ARG A 116 12.44 9.41 21.67
N LYS A 117 11.62 9.04 22.65
CA LYS A 117 11.27 9.90 23.78
C LYS A 117 12.55 10.46 24.43
N GLY A 118 12.57 11.75 24.72
CA GLY A 118 13.72 12.44 25.30
C GLY A 118 14.15 13.66 24.49
N VAL A 119 15.44 14.02 24.59
CA VAL A 119 16.03 15.14 23.85
C VAL A 119 16.02 14.83 22.36
N VAL A 120 15.53 15.80 21.59
CA VAL A 120 15.54 15.80 20.12
C VAL A 120 16.59 16.83 19.72
N PRO A 121 17.73 16.41 19.14
CA PRO A 121 18.71 17.36 18.63
C PRO A 121 18.19 18.04 17.36
N GLU A 122 18.69 19.25 17.11
CA GLU A 122 18.53 19.87 15.80
C GLU A 122 19.12 18.94 14.73
N SER A 123 18.33 18.59 13.72
CA SER A 123 18.75 17.61 12.72
C SER A 123 18.07 17.80 11.37
N LEU A 124 18.84 17.56 10.31
CA LEU A 124 18.34 17.43 8.94
C LEU A 124 18.30 15.95 8.58
N VAL A 125 17.10 15.39 8.45
CA VAL A 125 16.87 13.98 8.15
C VAL A 125 16.50 13.82 6.67
N THR A 126 17.15 12.90 5.98
CA THR A 126 16.82 12.54 4.60
C THR A 126 16.10 11.20 4.57
N LEU A 127 14.91 11.18 3.98
CA LEU A 127 14.11 9.98 3.74
C LEU A 127 14.01 9.76 2.23
N SER A 128 14.21 8.53 1.77
CA SER A 128 14.09 8.21 0.35
C SER A 128 13.82 6.74 0.09
N TYR A 129 13.23 6.46 -1.06
CA TYR A 129 13.19 5.12 -1.63
C TYR A 129 13.16 5.18 -3.15
N GLU A 130 13.40 4.02 -3.74
CA GLU A 130 13.28 3.75 -5.16
C GLU A 130 12.27 2.61 -5.34
N ASP A 131 11.44 2.71 -6.37
CA ASP A 131 10.50 1.67 -6.75
C ASP A 131 10.62 1.39 -8.24
N HIS A 132 10.66 0.11 -8.58
CA HIS A 132 10.70 -0.39 -9.94
C HIS A 132 10.14 -1.81 -9.98
N PHE A 133 9.65 -2.19 -11.15
CA PHE A 133 9.00 -3.47 -11.36
C PHE A 133 9.95 -4.45 -11.98
N TYR A 134 10.11 -5.59 -11.32
CA TYR A 134 11.02 -6.66 -11.74
C TYR A 134 10.35 -8.03 -11.86
N PRO A 135 9.29 -8.20 -12.65
CA PRO A 135 8.58 -9.47 -12.72
C PRO A 135 9.21 -10.42 -13.76
N THR A 136 8.73 -11.66 -13.69
CA THR A 136 8.99 -12.70 -14.69
C THR A 136 7.65 -13.13 -15.28
N VAL A 137 7.57 -13.23 -16.62
CA VAL A 137 6.37 -13.58 -17.38
C VAL A 137 6.68 -14.80 -18.23
N ALA A 138 5.78 -15.79 -18.26
CA ALA A 138 5.98 -16.96 -19.09
C ALA A 138 5.63 -16.68 -20.56
N TRP A 139 6.49 -17.10 -21.49
CA TRP A 139 6.21 -17.02 -22.93
C TRP A 139 4.99 -17.85 -23.33
N GLN A 140 4.79 -18.97 -22.65
CA GLN A 140 3.67 -19.88 -22.81
C GLN A 140 3.15 -20.31 -21.45
N LEU A 141 1.84 -20.57 -21.34
CA LEU A 141 1.27 -21.07 -20.10
C LEU A 141 1.71 -22.53 -19.86
N PRO A 142 2.04 -22.93 -18.62
CA PRO A 142 2.57 -24.27 -18.32
C PRO A 142 1.68 -25.44 -18.75
N TYR A 143 0.36 -25.23 -18.84
CA TYR A 143 -0.63 -26.25 -19.19
C TYR A 143 -1.29 -26.00 -20.56
N ASN A 144 -0.91 -24.93 -21.27
CA ASN A 144 -1.42 -24.61 -22.60
C ASN A 144 -0.32 -23.97 -23.44
N GLY A 145 0.45 -24.81 -24.15
CA GLY A 145 1.52 -24.36 -25.03
C GLY A 145 1.04 -23.56 -26.26
N ALA A 146 -0.25 -23.61 -26.59
CA ALA A 146 -0.82 -22.80 -27.67
C ALA A 146 -1.01 -21.33 -27.26
N ALA A 147 -1.20 -21.05 -25.98
CA ALA A 147 -1.25 -19.69 -25.45
C ALA A 147 0.16 -19.09 -25.47
N ARG A 148 0.42 -18.21 -26.44
CA ARG A 148 1.72 -17.56 -26.69
C ARG A 148 1.62 -16.08 -26.36
N LEU A 149 2.51 -15.58 -25.50
CA LEU A 149 2.54 -14.19 -25.04
C LEU A 149 2.65 -13.25 -26.25
N THR A 150 1.79 -12.23 -26.31
CA THR A 150 1.82 -11.17 -27.32
C THR A 150 2.02 -9.81 -26.69
N ASP A 151 1.53 -9.61 -25.46
CA ASP A 151 1.61 -8.31 -24.80
C ASP A 151 1.87 -8.47 -23.30
N VAL A 152 2.62 -7.53 -22.75
CA VAL A 152 2.67 -7.23 -21.32
C VAL A 152 2.19 -5.80 -21.14
N ILE A 153 1.08 -5.62 -20.42
CA ILE A 153 0.46 -4.32 -20.19
C ILE A 153 0.40 -4.09 -18.68
N ARG A 154 0.95 -2.97 -18.24
CA ARG A 154 0.94 -2.54 -16.84
C ARG A 154 0.44 -1.11 -16.76
N LYS A 155 -0.58 -0.89 -15.93
CA LYS A 155 -1.07 0.43 -15.54
C LYS A 155 -1.31 0.43 -14.04
N GLN A 156 -0.63 1.31 -13.31
CA GLN A 156 -0.81 1.43 -11.88
C GLN A 156 -0.75 2.88 -11.43
N ASP A 157 -1.54 3.17 -10.40
CA ASP A 157 -1.50 4.43 -9.69
C ASP A 157 -1.11 4.17 -8.25
N PHE A 158 -0.27 5.05 -7.73
CA PHE A 158 0.23 4.98 -6.36
C PHE A 158 0.12 6.34 -5.69
N TRP A 159 -0.31 6.30 -4.44
CA TRP A 159 -0.22 7.41 -3.52
C TRP A 159 0.98 7.25 -2.62
N VAL A 160 1.60 8.38 -2.28
CA VAL A 160 2.71 8.43 -1.34
C VAL A 160 2.42 9.51 -0.31
N TRP A 161 2.55 9.17 0.97
CA TRP A 161 2.45 10.12 2.07
C TRP A 161 3.75 10.18 2.84
N LEU A 162 4.21 11.40 3.10
CA LEU A 162 5.08 11.66 4.23
C LEU A 162 4.20 11.84 5.46
N ILE A 163 4.35 10.95 6.44
CA ILE A 163 3.58 11.00 7.69
C ILE A 163 4.50 11.00 8.90
N ALA A 164 3.98 11.53 10.02
CA ALA A 164 4.52 11.33 11.35
C ALA A 164 3.51 10.56 12.19
N ILE A 165 3.96 9.52 12.87
CA ILE A 165 3.16 8.69 13.76
C ILE A 165 3.65 8.91 15.18
N LYS A 166 2.83 9.56 16.00
CA LYS A 166 3.09 9.69 17.43
C LYS A 166 2.64 8.42 18.13
N ARG A 167 3.58 7.70 18.71
CA ARG A 167 3.36 6.38 19.29
C ARG A 167 2.65 6.50 20.64
N ALA A 168 1.69 5.61 20.86
CA ALA A 168 1.06 5.48 22.18
C ALA A 168 2.10 5.09 23.26
N SER A 169 1.91 5.56 24.50
CA SER A 169 2.75 5.16 25.64
C SER A 169 2.22 3.87 26.27
N SER A 170 2.35 2.74 25.59
CA SER A 170 2.09 1.44 26.22
C SER A 170 3.39 0.76 26.59
N ARG A 171 3.46 0.15 27.79
CA ARG A 171 4.62 -0.66 28.23
C ARG A 171 4.90 -1.87 27.32
N ASN A 172 3.91 -2.26 26.49
CA ASN A 172 3.97 -3.43 25.60
C ASN A 172 3.89 -3.06 24.11
N SER A 173 3.90 -1.78 23.73
CA SER A 173 3.93 -1.40 22.31
C SER A 173 5.37 -1.46 21.80
N SER A 174 5.68 -2.42 20.94
CA SER A 174 6.90 -2.33 20.13
C SER A 174 6.80 -1.08 19.24
N MET A 175 7.92 -0.36 19.05
CA MET A 175 7.99 0.69 18.02
C MET A 175 7.80 0.11 16.60
N ASP A 176 7.81 -1.21 16.48
CA ASP A 176 7.84 -1.92 15.21
C ASP A 176 6.46 -2.15 14.57
N SER A 177 5.35 -1.86 15.28
CA SER A 177 4.01 -2.16 14.75
C SER A 177 3.02 -1.01 14.92
N PHE A 178 2.46 -0.51 13.80
CA PHE A 178 1.40 0.49 13.82
C PHE A 178 0.13 -0.01 14.53
N ASN A 179 -0.43 0.83 15.41
CA ASN A 179 -1.68 0.56 16.11
C ASN A 179 -2.71 1.65 15.77
N ALA A 180 -3.61 1.32 14.85
CA ALA A 180 -4.65 2.22 14.37
C ALA A 180 -5.58 2.80 15.45
N LYS A 181 -5.68 2.17 16.63
CA LYS A 181 -6.55 2.63 17.72
C LYS A 181 -5.86 3.59 18.69
N GLN A 182 -4.53 3.57 18.75
CA GLN A 182 -3.77 4.26 19.81
C GLN A 182 -2.74 5.25 19.27
N ASP A 183 -2.22 5.02 18.07
CA ASP A 183 -1.25 5.92 17.46
C ASP A 183 -1.97 7.10 16.81
N GLU A 184 -1.38 8.29 16.94
CA GLU A 184 -1.87 9.49 16.25
C GLU A 184 -1.08 9.68 14.95
N VAL A 185 -1.79 9.80 13.82
CA VAL A 185 -1.18 9.97 12.49
C VAL A 185 -1.30 11.43 12.05
N TYR A 186 -0.19 12.01 11.60
CA TYR A 186 -0.10 13.36 11.09
C TYR A 186 0.40 13.32 9.66
N ILE A 187 -0.30 13.98 8.74
CA ILE A 187 0.05 14.02 7.33
C ILE A 187 0.83 15.29 7.07
N LEU A 188 2.05 15.12 6.56
CA LEU A 188 2.99 16.21 6.32
C LEU A 188 2.98 16.61 4.83
N LYS A 189 3.00 15.62 3.93
CA LYS A 189 2.89 15.83 2.49
C LYS A 189 2.26 14.65 1.78
N THR A 190 1.48 14.91 0.73
CA THR A 190 0.95 13.90 -0.18
C THR A 190 1.55 14.06 -1.58
N MET A 191 1.86 12.95 -2.22
CA MET A 191 2.33 12.85 -3.60
C MET A 191 1.56 11.73 -4.32
N ARG A 192 1.60 11.75 -5.65
CA ARG A 192 1.01 10.71 -6.50
C ARG A 192 1.89 10.43 -7.69
N TRP A 193 2.05 9.16 -8.05
CA TRP A 193 2.70 8.78 -9.29
C TRP A 193 1.90 7.71 -10.03
N ARG A 194 2.10 7.64 -11.34
CA ARG A 194 1.34 6.77 -12.24
C ARG A 194 2.28 6.08 -13.20
N TYR A 195 2.14 4.79 -13.38
CA TYR A 195 3.03 4.04 -14.23
C TYR A 195 2.27 3.31 -15.32
N ASN A 196 2.71 3.48 -16.57
CA ASN A 196 2.18 2.85 -17.76
C ASN A 196 3.33 2.21 -18.54
N LEU A 197 3.19 0.92 -18.81
CA LEU A 197 4.09 0.15 -19.65
C LEU A 197 3.27 -0.74 -20.57
N HIS A 198 3.62 -0.78 -21.85
CA HIS A 198 3.09 -1.75 -22.80
C HIS A 198 4.24 -2.27 -23.66
N MET A 199 4.46 -3.57 -23.63
CA MET A 199 5.43 -4.25 -24.49
C MET A 199 4.71 -5.24 -25.39
N THR A 200 5.14 -5.35 -26.64
CA THR A 200 4.62 -6.28 -27.65
C THR A 200 5.68 -7.30 -28.05
N PHE A 201 5.25 -8.53 -28.36
CA PHE A 201 6.16 -9.65 -28.64
C PHE A 201 5.69 -10.48 -29.84
N ASP A 202 6.65 -10.92 -30.68
CA ASP A 202 6.46 -11.95 -31.70
C ASP A 202 7.25 -13.21 -31.33
N LEU A 203 6.53 -14.24 -30.87
CA LEU A 203 7.17 -15.50 -30.46
C LEU A 203 7.64 -16.35 -31.65
N ASN A 204 7.37 -15.97 -32.89
CA ASN A 204 7.94 -16.64 -34.07
C ASN A 204 9.41 -16.25 -34.28
N GLN A 205 9.84 -15.15 -33.67
CA GLN A 205 11.25 -14.78 -33.62
C GLN A 205 12.03 -15.63 -32.62
N PRO A 206 13.34 -15.85 -32.88
CA PRO A 206 14.22 -16.46 -31.90
C PRO A 206 14.32 -15.61 -30.63
N ILE A 207 14.72 -16.25 -29.54
CA ILE A 207 15.04 -15.58 -28.27
C ILE A 207 16.07 -14.48 -28.53
N GLY A 208 15.86 -13.32 -27.91
CA GLY A 208 16.64 -12.09 -28.11
C GLY A 208 16.12 -11.20 -29.23
N ARG A 209 15.06 -11.62 -29.95
CA ARG A 209 14.41 -10.83 -31.02
C ARG A 209 12.88 -10.88 -30.94
N ARG A 210 12.30 -11.37 -29.83
CA ARG A 210 10.85 -11.48 -29.70
C ARG A 210 10.22 -10.14 -29.40
N LEU A 211 10.84 -9.33 -28.55
CA LEU A 211 10.38 -7.96 -28.26
C LEU A 211 10.30 -7.14 -29.55
N GLN A 212 9.12 -6.59 -29.84
CA GLN A 212 8.87 -5.74 -31.01
C GLN A 212 8.88 -4.27 -30.61
N ASP A 213 8.04 -3.89 -29.63
CA ASP A 213 7.93 -2.51 -29.16
C ASP A 213 7.89 -2.43 -27.64
N VAL A 214 8.38 -1.29 -27.11
CA VAL A 214 8.25 -0.91 -25.69
C VAL A 214 7.72 0.51 -25.62
N PHE A 215 6.51 0.66 -25.07
CA PHE A 215 5.96 1.93 -24.66
C PHE A 215 6.10 2.07 -23.14
N ASP A 216 7.14 2.78 -22.71
CA ASP A 216 7.42 3.13 -21.31
C ASP A 216 7.58 4.65 -21.18
N LYS A 217 6.51 5.37 -21.54
CA LYS A 217 6.47 6.83 -21.45
C LYS A 217 5.31 7.26 -20.60
N GLN A 218 5.64 7.90 -19.48
CA GLN A 218 4.65 8.35 -18.52
C GLN A 218 3.95 9.63 -19.00
N ALA A 219 2.62 9.67 -18.86
CA ALA A 219 1.81 10.79 -19.36
C ALA A 219 2.08 12.11 -18.61
N SER A 220 2.45 12.01 -17.33
CA SER A 220 2.81 13.14 -16.48
C SER A 220 3.96 12.75 -15.56
N GLN A 221 4.74 13.73 -15.09
CA GLN A 221 5.66 13.53 -13.97
C GLN A 221 4.87 13.19 -12.69
N PRO A 222 5.53 12.62 -11.66
CA PRO A 222 4.93 12.47 -10.35
C PRO A 222 4.47 13.82 -9.80
N GLU A 223 3.31 13.83 -9.18
CA GLU A 223 2.66 15.02 -8.64
C GLU A 223 2.98 15.16 -7.16
N ILE A 224 3.43 16.34 -6.75
CA ILE A 224 3.55 16.74 -5.35
C ILE A 224 2.34 17.62 -5.05
N LEU A 225 1.40 17.16 -4.24
CA LEU A 225 0.11 17.85 -4.09
C LEU A 225 0.23 19.08 -3.19
N GLU A 226 -0.42 20.18 -3.57
CA GLU A 226 -0.52 21.38 -2.73
C GLU A 226 -1.32 21.13 -1.45
N THR A 227 -2.42 20.38 -1.55
CA THR A 227 -3.26 19.99 -0.41
C THR A 227 -3.12 18.51 -0.11
N ASN A 228 -2.90 18.18 1.16
CA ASN A 228 -2.76 16.80 1.59
C ASN A 228 -4.08 16.03 1.45
N LYS A 229 -3.96 14.72 1.21
CA LYS A 229 -5.11 13.80 1.22
C LYS A 229 -5.06 12.93 2.47
N PRO A 230 -6.21 12.65 3.09
CA PRO A 230 -6.27 11.70 4.19
C PRO A 230 -5.79 10.33 3.74
N ILE A 231 -5.33 9.52 4.70
CA ILE A 231 -4.77 8.20 4.42
C ILE A 231 -5.76 7.11 4.90
N PRO A 232 -6.17 6.17 4.04
CA PRO A 232 -7.03 5.06 4.46
C PRO A 232 -6.27 4.05 5.34
N LEU A 233 -6.97 3.37 6.23
CA LEU A 233 -6.37 2.35 7.12
C LEU A 233 -5.69 1.21 6.34
N SER A 234 -6.21 0.85 5.17
CA SER A 234 -5.63 -0.17 4.30
C SER A 234 -4.26 0.24 3.72
N ALA A 235 -3.97 1.54 3.60
CA ALA A 235 -2.65 2.03 3.21
C ALA A 235 -1.63 1.93 4.36
N LEU A 236 -2.08 1.71 5.60
CA LEU A 236 -1.23 1.65 6.80
C LEU A 236 -1.04 0.23 7.36
N SER A 237 -1.63 -0.77 6.72
CA SER A 237 -1.83 -2.10 7.30
C SER A 237 -1.58 -3.19 6.28
N PRO A 238 -1.38 -4.44 6.72
CA PRO A 238 -1.40 -5.58 5.81
C PRO A 238 -2.76 -5.71 5.11
N PRO A 239 -2.79 -6.35 3.93
CA PRO A 239 -1.65 -6.94 3.22
C PRO A 239 -0.85 -5.89 2.44
N HIS A 240 0.40 -6.20 2.13
CA HIS A 240 1.16 -5.43 1.15
C HIS A 240 0.98 -5.98 -0.28
N CYS A 241 1.21 -5.16 -1.30
CA CYS A 241 0.96 -5.45 -2.72
C CYS A 241 1.50 -6.81 -3.15
N ASN A 242 2.77 -7.09 -2.87
CA ASN A 242 3.43 -8.34 -3.25
C ASN A 242 2.85 -9.60 -2.58
N ALA A 243 2.24 -9.48 -1.40
CA ALA A 243 1.59 -10.60 -0.72
C ALA A 243 0.11 -10.75 -1.07
N ALA A 244 -0.57 -9.65 -1.42
CA ALA A 244 -1.98 -9.64 -1.80
C ALA A 244 -2.21 -10.13 -3.24
N GLN A 245 -1.19 -10.06 -4.09
CA GLN A 245 -1.31 -10.35 -5.52
C GLN A 245 -1.61 -11.81 -5.82
N SER A 246 -2.45 -12.02 -6.83
CA SER A 246 -2.76 -13.32 -7.41
C SER A 246 -2.71 -13.23 -8.93
N LEU A 247 -2.18 -14.27 -9.59
CA LEU A 247 -2.15 -14.35 -11.04
C LEU A 247 -3.27 -15.29 -11.49
N ILE A 248 -4.24 -14.77 -12.26
CA ILE A 248 -5.40 -15.54 -12.71
C ILE A 248 -5.46 -15.51 -14.23
N TRP A 249 -5.58 -16.68 -14.84
CA TRP A 249 -5.79 -16.87 -16.28
C TRP A 249 -7.28 -16.82 -16.63
N TYR A 250 -7.61 -16.08 -17.68
CA TYR A 250 -8.94 -15.93 -18.25
C TYR A 250 -8.88 -16.31 -19.74
N PRO A 251 -9.29 -17.52 -20.11
CA PRO A 251 -9.28 -17.98 -21.49
C PRO A 251 -10.43 -17.36 -22.30
N THR A 252 -10.27 -17.26 -23.62
CA THR A 252 -11.31 -16.77 -24.54
C THR A 252 -12.34 -17.84 -24.93
N ASN A 253 -12.01 -19.12 -24.80
CA ASN A 253 -12.82 -20.24 -25.27
C ASN A 253 -13.97 -20.64 -24.31
N ASN A 254 -14.48 -19.69 -23.52
CA ASN A 254 -15.48 -19.90 -22.46
C ASN A 254 -15.07 -20.92 -21.37
N GLU A 255 -13.81 -21.37 -21.34
CA GLU A 255 -13.30 -22.10 -20.18
C GLU A 255 -13.28 -21.23 -18.92
N ARG A 256 -13.27 -21.89 -17.77
CA ARG A 256 -13.29 -21.21 -16.49
C ARG A 256 -11.93 -20.57 -16.16
N PRO A 257 -11.92 -19.41 -15.48
CA PRO A 257 -10.68 -18.82 -15.00
C PRO A 257 -9.88 -19.77 -14.09
N ARG A 258 -8.55 -19.71 -14.20
CA ARG A 258 -7.62 -20.59 -13.47
C ARG A 258 -6.64 -19.76 -12.64
N LEU A 259 -6.57 -20.04 -11.34
CA LEU A 259 -5.55 -19.49 -10.46
C LEU A 259 -4.18 -20.09 -10.80
N LEU A 260 -3.23 -19.25 -11.22
CA LEU A 260 -1.86 -19.63 -11.54
C LEU A 260 -0.93 -19.42 -10.35
N VAL A 261 -1.09 -18.28 -9.68
CA VAL A 261 -0.31 -17.93 -8.48
C VAL A 261 -1.28 -17.49 -7.40
N SER A 262 -1.26 -18.20 -6.27
CA SER A 262 -2.07 -17.89 -5.10
C SER A 262 -1.47 -16.74 -4.27
N PRO A 263 -2.30 -15.96 -3.56
CA PRO A 263 -1.80 -14.89 -2.69
C PRO A 263 -1.12 -15.47 -1.45
N LYS A 264 -0.18 -14.71 -0.89
CA LYS A 264 0.45 -15.01 0.41
C LYS A 264 -0.35 -14.44 1.58
N GLN A 265 -1.12 -13.38 1.36
CA GLN A 265 -1.99 -12.78 2.37
C GLN A 265 -3.37 -12.48 1.78
N ILE A 266 -4.41 -12.73 2.57
CA ILE A 266 -5.82 -12.46 2.23
C ILE A 266 -6.50 -11.73 3.37
N ILE A 267 -7.53 -10.95 3.05
CA ILE A 267 -8.27 -10.12 4.02
C ILE A 267 -9.58 -10.76 4.49
N VAL A 268 -10.06 -11.76 3.76
CA VAL A 268 -11.27 -12.53 4.06
C VAL A 268 -10.94 -14.03 4.15
N PRO A 269 -11.81 -14.85 4.79
CA PRO A 269 -11.69 -16.30 4.73
C PRO A 269 -11.52 -16.81 3.30
N TRP A 270 -10.78 -17.91 3.13
CA TRP A 270 -10.40 -18.42 1.81
C TRP A 270 -11.60 -18.71 0.89
N GLU A 271 -12.70 -19.21 1.46
CA GLU A 271 -13.93 -19.48 0.70
C GLU A 271 -14.51 -18.20 0.08
N ASN A 272 -14.57 -17.12 0.86
CA ASN A 272 -15.00 -15.81 0.37
C ASN A 272 -14.03 -15.27 -0.69
N TRP A 273 -12.72 -15.43 -0.46
CA TRP A 273 -11.70 -15.04 -1.43
C TRP A 273 -11.89 -15.77 -2.77
N THR A 274 -12.17 -17.08 -2.74
CA THR A 274 -12.40 -17.87 -3.95
C THR A 274 -13.67 -17.45 -4.69
N ASN A 275 -14.73 -17.07 -3.96
CA ASN A 275 -15.96 -16.58 -4.56
C ASN A 275 -15.75 -15.22 -5.24
N ASP A 276 -15.03 -14.30 -4.59
CA ASP A 276 -14.76 -12.96 -5.09
C ASP A 276 -13.82 -13.00 -6.33
N MET A 277 -12.82 -13.89 -6.31
CA MET A 277 -11.77 -13.94 -7.35
C MET A 277 -12.05 -14.96 -8.47
N ALA A 278 -12.97 -15.89 -8.26
CA ALA A 278 -13.37 -16.92 -9.23
C ALA A 278 -14.88 -17.23 -9.14
N PRO A 279 -15.76 -16.24 -9.43
CA PRO A 279 -17.20 -16.40 -9.29
C PRO A 279 -17.74 -17.58 -10.12
N GLY A 280 -18.63 -18.38 -9.54
CA GLY A 280 -19.25 -19.54 -10.20
C GLY A 280 -18.52 -20.88 -10.03
N ARG A 281 -17.55 -20.99 -9.12
CA ARG A 281 -16.94 -22.28 -8.73
C ARG A 281 -17.73 -22.95 -7.59
N ASN A 282 -18.09 -24.22 -7.80
CA ASN A 282 -18.40 -25.21 -6.74
C ASN A 282 -17.16 -26.08 -6.38
N ALA A 283 -16.01 -25.83 -6.98
CA ALA A 283 -14.79 -26.61 -6.75
C ALA A 283 -13.97 -25.99 -5.62
N VAL A 284 -13.79 -26.76 -4.53
CA VAL A 284 -12.98 -26.41 -3.36
C VAL A 284 -11.52 -26.24 -3.80
N LEU A 285 -11.12 -25.03 -4.18
CA LEU A 285 -9.70 -24.69 -4.27
C LEU A 285 -9.13 -24.86 -2.87
N LYS A 286 -8.10 -25.70 -2.70
CA LYS A 286 -7.43 -25.81 -1.40
C LYS A 286 -6.68 -24.50 -1.13
N LYS A 287 -6.86 -23.95 0.05
CA LYS A 287 -6.04 -22.83 0.54
C LYS A 287 -4.57 -23.27 0.59
N PRO A 288 -3.63 -22.51 -0.01
CA PRO A 288 -2.20 -22.78 0.17
C PRO A 288 -1.78 -22.62 1.63
N ASP A 289 -0.93 -23.52 2.13
CA ASP A 289 -0.53 -23.54 3.55
C ASP A 289 0.16 -22.24 3.99
N GLN A 290 0.91 -21.62 3.07
CA GLN A 290 1.62 -20.34 3.29
C GLN A 290 0.71 -19.09 3.25
N CYS A 291 -0.54 -19.24 2.83
CA CYS A 291 -1.48 -18.12 2.71
C CYS A 291 -1.99 -17.72 4.10
N LYS A 292 -1.77 -16.48 4.53
CA LYS A 292 -2.19 -15.98 5.86
C LYS A 292 -3.43 -15.10 5.75
N LEU A 293 -4.37 -15.27 6.68
CA LEU A 293 -5.47 -14.32 6.85
C LEU A 293 -4.97 -13.15 7.72
N VAL A 294 -4.95 -11.94 7.16
CA VAL A 294 -4.51 -10.72 7.87
C VAL A 294 -5.68 -9.83 8.32
N GLY A 295 -6.90 -10.18 7.91
CA GLY A 295 -8.12 -9.48 8.27
C GLY A 295 -8.45 -8.31 7.34
N GLU A 296 -9.68 -7.82 7.46
CA GLU A 296 -10.24 -6.71 6.69
C GLU A 296 -10.51 -5.52 7.64
N TRP A 297 -10.37 -4.30 7.13
CA TRP A 297 -10.94 -3.12 7.76
C TRP A 297 -12.40 -2.98 7.33
N SER A 298 -13.33 -3.36 8.21
CA SER A 298 -14.78 -3.32 7.91
C SER A 298 -15.27 -1.94 7.47
N THR A 299 -14.62 -0.90 7.97
CA THR A 299 -14.72 0.46 7.45
C THR A 299 -13.28 0.92 7.19
N ASP A 300 -12.86 0.89 5.92
CA ASP A 300 -11.54 1.40 5.50
C ASP A 300 -11.51 2.94 5.59
N MET A 301 -11.50 3.39 6.85
CA MET A 301 -11.64 4.78 7.24
C MET A 301 -10.40 5.57 6.84
N GLU A 302 -10.66 6.78 6.40
CA GLU A 302 -9.64 7.78 6.19
C GLU A 302 -9.27 8.42 7.53
N ILE A 303 -7.99 8.39 7.85
CA ILE A 303 -7.43 8.95 9.08
C ILE A 303 -6.30 9.92 8.75
N GLY A 304 -5.69 10.47 9.80
CA GLY A 304 -4.58 11.39 9.71
C GLY A 304 -5.04 12.84 9.80
N VAL A 305 -4.29 13.65 10.56
CA VAL A 305 -4.53 15.08 10.66
C VAL A 305 -3.59 15.82 9.73
N ASP A 306 -4.12 16.66 8.84
CA ASP A 306 -3.30 17.52 7.98
C ASP A 306 -2.67 18.64 8.80
N ILE A 307 -1.35 18.66 8.85
CA ILE A 307 -0.59 19.62 9.64
C ILE A 307 -0.80 21.07 9.19
N ASN A 308 -1.09 21.29 7.91
CA ASN A 308 -1.32 22.62 7.36
C ASN A 308 -2.65 23.22 7.84
N THR A 309 -3.58 22.38 8.31
CA THR A 309 -4.87 22.80 8.86
C THR A 309 -4.86 22.96 10.38
N MET A 310 -3.81 22.50 11.06
CA MET A 310 -3.71 22.58 12.53
C MET A 310 -3.55 24.03 13.05
N SER A 311 -3.06 24.95 12.22
CA SER A 311 -2.97 26.37 12.56
C SER A 311 -4.32 27.05 12.77
N GLY A 312 -5.44 26.42 12.38
CA GLY A 312 -6.81 26.93 12.57
C GLY A 312 -7.63 26.28 13.69
N LEU A 313 -7.13 25.22 14.34
CA LEU A 313 -7.92 24.39 15.28
C LEU A 313 -7.59 24.63 16.77
N ALA A 314 -6.74 25.61 17.09
CA ALA A 314 -6.37 25.92 18.48
C ALA A 314 -7.53 26.45 19.36
N ASN A 315 -8.74 26.64 18.81
CA ASN A 315 -9.88 27.23 19.53
C ASN A 315 -11.20 26.42 19.51
N SER A 316 -11.17 25.11 19.25
CA SER A 316 -12.41 24.31 19.41
C SER A 316 -12.13 22.84 19.63
N ARG A 317 -12.02 22.41 20.89
CA ARG A 317 -12.33 21.05 21.34
C ARG A 317 -12.42 21.01 22.88
N ALA A 318 -13.49 21.62 23.39
CA ALA A 318 -14.14 21.07 24.57
C ALA A 318 -14.84 19.79 24.10
N TRP A 319 -14.32 18.63 24.51
CA TRP A 319 -15.01 17.36 24.32
C TRP A 319 -16.13 17.30 25.36
N GLU A 320 -17.37 17.55 24.94
CA GLU A 320 -18.54 17.19 25.75
C GLU A 320 -18.59 15.67 25.88
N MET A 321 -18.36 15.19 27.10
CA MET A 321 -18.74 13.86 27.51
C MET A 321 -20.27 13.84 27.57
N THR A 322 -20.90 13.11 26.66
CA THR A 322 -22.31 12.73 26.84
C THR A 322 -22.37 11.65 27.91
N ASP A 323 -22.68 12.08 29.13
CA ASP A 323 -23.14 11.20 30.20
C ASP A 323 -24.41 10.46 29.76
N GLY A 324 -24.41 9.14 29.92
CA GLY A 324 -25.60 8.31 29.72
C GLY A 324 -26.69 8.63 30.74
N PRO A 325 -27.96 8.33 30.43
CA PRO A 325 -29.08 8.75 31.26
C PRO A 325 -29.06 8.05 32.62
N SER A 326 -28.95 8.87 33.65
CA SER A 326 -29.19 8.54 35.04
C SER A 326 -30.67 8.17 35.23
N ASN A 327 -30.88 7.01 35.83
CA ASN A 327 -32.19 6.48 36.18
C ASN A 327 -32.57 7.03 37.56
N PRO A 328 -33.65 7.81 37.74
CA PRO A 328 -34.04 8.30 39.07
C PRO A 328 -35.22 7.49 39.59
N TYR A 329 -35.09 6.73 40.69
CA TYR A 329 -36.22 6.52 41.62
C TYR A 329 -35.76 6.06 43.01
N HIS A 330 -35.78 7.04 43.92
CA HIS A 330 -36.26 7.01 45.31
C HIS A 330 -35.92 5.87 46.29
N HIS A 331 -35.16 6.26 47.32
CA HIS A 331 -35.26 5.75 48.68
C HIS A 331 -36.65 6.03 49.30
N MET A 332 -37.26 5.01 49.91
CA MET A 332 -38.08 5.18 51.12
C MET A 332 -37.74 4.10 52.15
N LEU A 333 -37.46 4.57 53.37
CA LEU A 333 -37.31 3.80 54.60
C LEU A 333 -38.68 3.28 55.07
N GLY A 334 -38.73 2.07 55.64
CA GLY A 334 -39.97 1.58 56.27
C GLY A 334 -39.86 0.20 56.92
N ARG A 335 -39.64 0.21 58.23
CA ARG A 335 -39.65 -0.89 59.21
C ARG A 335 -40.82 -1.90 59.12
N SER A 336 -40.51 -3.12 59.59
CA SER A 336 -41.27 -3.98 60.54
C SER A 336 -42.19 -5.12 60.05
N ARG A 337 -41.87 -6.29 60.65
CA ARG A 337 -42.71 -7.40 61.17
C ARG A 337 -43.34 -8.41 60.20
N GLY A 338 -43.13 -9.69 60.53
CA GLY A 338 -43.73 -10.88 59.94
C GLY A 338 -42.79 -12.05 60.09
#